data_AF-A0A9N9B8E4-F1
#
_entry.id   AF-A0A9N9B8E4-F1
#
_cell.length_a   1.000
_cell.length_b   1.000
_cell.length_c   1.000
_cell.angle_alpha   90.00
_cell.angle_beta   90.00
_cell.angle_gamma   90.00
#
_symmetry.space_group_name_H-M   'P 1'
#
loop_
_entity.id
_entity.type
_entity.pdbx_description
1 polymer ?
#
loop_
_entity_poly.entity_id
_entity_poly.type
_entity_poly.pdbx_seq_one_letter_code
_entity_poly.pdbx_strand_id
1 'polypeptide(L)'
;IPYPSSFDKPIQLTTGDDFKMIFIINDKQTQKGVQPHQAFLTLTSEKSGNQIPIIVRVRENGKSKDMKSAPNELLSSPGNYSLDLIIGTFSHNDPLKYHIGTLDVDVPVISSEPSTVVYGPKPEINHIFRPDEKLPPIWLSYTPGSTLMSLLFLSSILAIEVLFYNYWTHLNIFQTLSWLTGLSIVAFITGQKALSDVQKWRLLGLR
;
A
#
# COMPACT_ATOMS: atom_id res chain seq x y z
N ILE A 1 -16.27 -39.07 18.20
CA ILE A 1 -17.26 -38.58 19.19
C ILE A 1 -18.66 -38.99 18.76
N PRO A 2 -19.51 -39.50 19.66
CA PRO A 2 -20.89 -39.83 19.33
C PRO A 2 -21.76 -38.57 19.28
N TYR A 3 -22.67 -38.49 18.30
CA TYR A 3 -23.70 -37.45 18.30
C TYR A 3 -24.59 -37.59 19.56
N PRO A 4 -24.93 -36.51 20.28
CA PRO A 4 -24.72 -35.08 19.97
C PRO A 4 -23.56 -34.39 20.74
N SER A 5 -22.53 -35.13 21.17
CA SER A 5 -21.39 -34.54 21.91
C SER A 5 -20.52 -33.63 21.04
N SER A 6 -19.77 -32.69 21.61
CA SER A 6 -18.79 -31.87 20.88
C SER A 6 -17.44 -31.92 21.59
N PHE A 7 -16.38 -31.47 20.92
CA PHE A 7 -15.07 -31.33 21.54
C PHE A 7 -15.03 -30.06 22.40
N ASP A 8 -14.77 -30.24 23.71
CA ASP A 8 -14.69 -29.11 24.65
C ASP A 8 -13.44 -28.24 24.44
N LYS A 9 -12.37 -28.80 23.87
CA LYS A 9 -11.10 -28.11 23.63
C LYS A 9 -10.94 -27.81 22.13
N PRO A 10 -10.43 -26.62 21.78
CA PRO A 10 -10.17 -26.27 20.39
C PRO A 10 -9.09 -27.19 19.80
N ILE A 11 -9.30 -27.64 18.57
CA ILE A 11 -8.33 -28.40 17.80
C ILE A 11 -7.35 -27.40 17.19
N GLN A 12 -6.07 -27.52 17.54
CA GLN A 12 -5.01 -26.66 17.03
C GLN A 12 -4.52 -27.20 15.68
N LEU A 13 -4.44 -26.35 14.65
CA LEU A 13 -3.86 -26.67 13.34
C LEU A 13 -2.77 -25.67 12.99
N THR A 14 -1.61 -26.22 12.63
CA THR A 14 -0.42 -25.46 12.21
C THR A 14 -0.08 -25.72 10.74
N THR A 15 0.87 -24.94 10.22
CA THR A 15 1.32 -25.07 8.82
C THR A 15 1.96 -26.44 8.57
N GLY A 16 1.38 -27.22 7.67
CA GLY A 16 1.86 -28.56 7.31
C GLY A 16 1.12 -29.71 7.99
N ASP A 17 0.17 -29.43 8.89
CA ASP A 17 -0.65 -30.45 9.51
C ASP A 17 -1.75 -30.95 8.56
N ASP A 18 -1.91 -32.27 8.49
CA ASP A 18 -3.00 -32.91 7.76
C ASP A 18 -4.23 -33.06 8.67
N PHE A 19 -5.27 -32.28 8.39
CA PHE A 19 -6.58 -32.47 9.03
C PHE A 19 -7.32 -33.63 8.36
N LYS A 20 -7.69 -34.64 9.16
CA LYS A 20 -8.39 -35.84 8.70
C LYS A 20 -9.62 -36.13 9.55
N MET A 21 -10.77 -36.25 8.88
CA MET A 21 -12.03 -36.64 9.51
C MET A 21 -12.62 -37.86 8.83
N ILE A 22 -13.02 -38.84 9.65
CA ILE A 22 -13.80 -40.01 9.21
C ILE A 22 -15.01 -40.14 10.13
N PHE A 23 -16.19 -40.29 9.54
CA PHE A 23 -17.42 -40.58 10.26
C PHE A 23 -18.16 -41.75 9.60
N ILE A 24 -19.09 -42.33 10.35
CA ILE A 24 -19.98 -43.39 9.90
C ILE A 24 -21.41 -42.96 10.24
N ILE A 25 -22.29 -43.06 9.25
CA ILE A 25 -23.72 -42.76 9.40
C ILE A 25 -24.48 -44.07 9.40
N ASN A 26 -25.20 -44.32 10.49
CA ASN A 26 -26.10 -45.46 10.61
C ASN A 26 -27.53 -44.96 10.82
N ASP A 27 -28.49 -45.66 10.22
CA ASP A 27 -29.91 -45.47 10.52
C ASP A 27 -30.23 -45.99 11.93
N LYS A 28 -30.96 -45.18 12.69
CA LYS A 28 -31.37 -45.50 14.07
C LYS A 28 -32.25 -46.74 14.15
N GLN A 29 -33.11 -46.97 13.15
CA GLN A 29 -34.07 -48.09 13.15
C GLN A 29 -33.41 -49.38 12.67
N THR A 30 -32.73 -49.35 11.53
CA THR A 30 -32.16 -50.56 10.90
C THR A 30 -30.74 -50.88 11.36
N GLN A 31 -30.05 -49.96 12.04
CA GLN A 31 -28.62 -50.05 12.40
C GLN A 31 -27.69 -50.28 11.18
N LYS A 32 -28.22 -50.11 9.96
CA LYS A 32 -27.46 -50.24 8.73
C LYS A 32 -26.87 -48.89 8.34
N GLY A 33 -25.72 -48.94 7.68
CA GLY A 33 -25.09 -47.75 7.12
C GLY A 33 -25.98 -47.13 6.05
N VAL A 34 -26.11 -45.80 6.07
CA VAL A 34 -26.90 -45.06 5.09
C VAL A 34 -26.01 -44.07 4.36
N GLN A 35 -26.10 -44.08 3.04
CA GLN A 35 -25.48 -43.06 2.21
C GLN A 35 -26.38 -41.82 2.12
N PRO A 36 -25.94 -40.67 2.64
CA PRO A 36 -26.67 -39.43 2.48
C PRO A 36 -26.57 -38.91 1.04
N HIS A 37 -27.54 -38.10 0.63
CA HIS A 37 -27.51 -37.42 -0.66
C HIS A 37 -26.51 -36.25 -0.63
N GLN A 38 -26.42 -35.57 0.51
CA GLN A 38 -25.49 -34.47 0.75
C GLN A 38 -24.76 -34.70 2.07
N ALA A 39 -23.44 -34.61 2.05
CA ALA A 39 -22.62 -34.56 3.24
C ALA A 39 -21.47 -33.59 3.00
N PHE A 40 -21.39 -32.56 3.83
CA PHE A 40 -20.30 -31.61 3.78
C PHE A 40 -19.97 -31.10 5.18
N LEU A 41 -18.72 -30.76 5.36
CA LEU A 41 -18.18 -30.14 6.55
C LEU A 41 -18.08 -28.64 6.29
N THR A 42 -18.65 -27.82 7.13
CA THR A 42 -18.57 -26.36 7.01
C THR A 42 -17.67 -25.82 8.10
N LEU A 43 -16.64 -25.09 7.68
CA LEU A 43 -15.78 -24.28 8.56
C LEU A 43 -16.27 -22.84 8.51
N THR A 44 -16.73 -22.30 9.64
CA THR A 44 -17.23 -20.93 9.71
C THR A 44 -16.24 -20.07 10.49
N SER A 45 -15.68 -19.04 9.85
CA SER A 45 -14.77 -18.10 10.50
C SER A 45 -15.54 -17.23 11.50
N GLU A 46 -15.08 -17.16 12.75
CA GLU A 46 -15.71 -16.30 13.76
C GLU A 46 -15.51 -14.81 13.50
N LYS A 47 -14.41 -14.43 12.80
CA LYS A 47 -14.08 -13.02 12.54
C LYS A 47 -14.90 -12.41 11.40
N SER A 48 -15.03 -13.14 10.28
CA SER A 48 -15.67 -12.65 9.06
C SER A 48 -17.06 -13.23 8.82
N GLY A 49 -17.42 -14.32 9.49
CA GLY A 49 -18.62 -15.11 9.18
C GLY A 49 -18.51 -15.92 7.88
N ASN A 50 -17.35 -15.88 7.19
CA ASN A 50 -17.14 -16.64 5.96
C ASN A 50 -17.25 -18.14 6.23
N GLN A 51 -17.94 -18.84 5.35
CA GLN A 51 -18.14 -20.29 5.41
C GLN A 51 -17.36 -20.97 4.29
N ILE A 52 -16.57 -21.96 4.65
CA ILE A 52 -15.80 -22.79 3.73
C ILE A 52 -16.41 -24.21 3.76
N PRO A 53 -17.22 -24.59 2.75
CA PRO A 53 -17.80 -25.93 2.67
C PRO A 53 -16.81 -26.92 2.05
N ILE A 54 -16.58 -28.04 2.74
CA ILE A 54 -15.76 -29.16 2.29
C ILE A 54 -16.68 -30.35 2.03
N ILE A 55 -16.75 -30.77 0.77
CA ILE A 55 -17.61 -31.88 0.35
C ILE A 55 -17.01 -33.20 0.84
N VAL A 56 -17.81 -34.00 1.57
CA VAL A 56 -17.39 -35.31 2.07
C VAL A 56 -18.11 -36.40 1.30
N ARG A 57 -17.33 -37.25 0.60
CA ARG A 57 -17.89 -38.42 -0.08
C ARG A 57 -18.20 -39.51 0.95
N VAL A 58 -19.44 -40.00 0.96
CA VAL A 58 -19.88 -41.11 1.81
C VAL A 58 -20.21 -42.31 0.93
N ARG A 59 -19.78 -43.50 1.35
CA ARG A 59 -20.05 -44.76 0.66
C ARG A 59 -21.45 -45.29 1.00
N GLU A 60 -21.91 -46.28 0.23
CA GLU A 60 -23.16 -47.00 0.47
C GLU A 60 -23.27 -47.58 1.88
N ASN A 61 -22.14 -47.99 2.47
CA ASN A 61 -22.08 -48.51 3.85
C ASN A 61 -22.10 -47.40 4.93
N GLY A 62 -22.40 -46.16 4.58
CA GLY A 62 -22.46 -45.02 5.49
C GLY A 62 -21.11 -44.49 5.97
N LYS A 63 -19.99 -45.13 5.61
CA LYS A 63 -18.65 -44.68 6.02
C LYS A 63 -18.13 -43.60 5.07
N SER A 64 -17.67 -42.49 5.62
CA SER A 64 -17.02 -41.44 4.83
C SER A 64 -15.70 -41.90 4.24
N LYS A 65 -15.36 -41.35 3.07
CA LYS A 65 -14.02 -41.43 2.51
C LYS A 65 -13.11 -40.50 3.31
N ASP A 66 -11.83 -40.86 3.33
CA ASP A 66 -10.79 -40.06 3.95
C ASP A 66 -10.74 -38.67 3.31
N MET A 67 -10.98 -37.63 4.12
CA MET A 67 -10.83 -36.24 3.72
C MET A 67 -9.38 -35.86 4.01
N LYS A 68 -8.56 -35.81 2.97
CA LYS A 68 -7.16 -35.41 3.07
C LYS A 68 -7.02 -34.02 2.47
N SER A 69 -6.41 -33.14 3.27
CA SER A 69 -6.09 -31.74 2.99
C SER A 69 -7.19 -30.75 3.33
N ALA A 70 -6.84 -29.87 4.27
CA ALA A 70 -7.56 -28.63 4.51
C ALA A 70 -7.58 -27.78 3.21
N PRO A 71 -8.67 -27.07 2.91
CA PRO A 71 -8.70 -26.14 1.78
C PRO A 71 -7.56 -25.12 1.92
N ASN A 72 -6.89 -24.77 0.82
CA ASN A 72 -5.88 -23.70 0.81
C ASN A 72 -6.45 -22.36 1.33
N GLU A 73 -7.77 -22.20 1.23
CA GLU A 73 -8.54 -21.08 1.78
C GLU A 73 -8.44 -21.00 3.32
N LEU A 74 -8.40 -22.14 4.02
CA LEU A 74 -8.19 -22.19 5.47
C LEU A 74 -6.77 -21.76 5.85
N LEU A 75 -5.78 -22.06 4.99
CA LEU A 75 -4.38 -21.67 5.19
C LEU A 75 -4.13 -20.18 4.95
N SER A 76 -5.08 -19.47 4.34
CA SER A 76 -4.93 -18.06 3.98
C SER A 76 -5.49 -17.09 5.03
N SER A 77 -6.22 -17.59 6.04
CA SER A 77 -6.88 -16.75 7.05
C SER A 77 -6.76 -17.35 8.46
N PRO A 78 -5.85 -16.85 9.31
CA PRO A 78 -5.68 -17.37 10.66
C PRO A 78 -6.77 -16.93 11.65
N GLY A 79 -7.11 -17.82 12.56
CA GLY A 79 -8.06 -17.59 13.65
C GLY A 79 -8.97 -18.78 13.92
N ASN A 80 -10.02 -18.52 14.70
CA ASN A 80 -10.96 -19.54 15.14
C ASN A 80 -12.04 -19.82 14.08
N TYR A 81 -12.30 -21.11 13.88
CA TYR A 81 -13.36 -21.61 13.02
C TYR A 81 -14.28 -22.56 13.78
N SER A 82 -15.58 -22.40 13.59
CA SER A 82 -16.58 -23.38 14.01
C SER A 82 -16.69 -24.50 12.99
N LEU A 83 -16.63 -25.75 13.46
CA LEU A 83 -16.63 -26.97 12.65
C LEU A 83 -18.00 -27.65 12.71
N ASP A 84 -18.80 -27.53 11.66
CA ASP A 84 -20.14 -28.09 11.58
C ASP A 84 -20.22 -29.18 10.49
N LEU A 85 -20.71 -30.38 10.83
CA LEU A 85 -21.04 -31.42 9.86
C LEU A 85 -22.51 -31.32 9.46
N ILE A 86 -22.76 -31.14 8.17
CA ILE A 86 -24.11 -31.06 7.61
C ILE A 86 -24.38 -32.32 6.78
N ILE A 87 -25.47 -33.00 7.10
CA ILE A 87 -25.92 -34.21 6.42
C ILE A 87 -27.38 -34.03 5.99
N GLY A 88 -27.63 -34.22 4.70
CA GLY A 88 -28.95 -34.19 4.09
C GLY A 88 -29.27 -35.50 3.36
N THR A 89 -30.46 -36.03 3.60
CA THR A 89 -30.97 -37.25 2.93
C THR A 89 -32.39 -37.00 2.45
N PHE A 90 -32.82 -37.64 1.36
CA PHE A 90 -34.23 -37.58 0.93
C PHE A 90 -35.14 -38.49 1.73
N SER A 91 -34.58 -39.50 2.40
CA SER A 91 -35.34 -40.50 3.16
C SER A 91 -35.83 -39.99 4.52
N HIS A 92 -35.29 -38.87 5.01
CA HIS A 92 -35.66 -38.25 6.28
C HIS A 92 -35.85 -36.74 6.08
N ASN A 93 -36.91 -36.19 6.66
CA ASN A 93 -37.24 -34.76 6.54
C ASN A 93 -36.37 -33.84 7.43
N ASP A 94 -35.55 -34.40 8.31
CA ASP A 94 -34.74 -33.65 9.27
C ASP A 94 -33.27 -33.64 8.83
N PRO A 95 -32.77 -32.57 8.18
CA PRO A 95 -31.34 -32.44 7.89
C PRO A 95 -30.56 -32.28 9.20
N LEU A 96 -29.46 -33.01 9.32
CA LEU A 96 -28.62 -32.96 10.51
C LEU A 96 -27.56 -31.87 10.35
N LYS A 97 -27.58 -30.88 11.23
CA LYS A 97 -26.45 -29.95 11.44
C LYS A 97 -25.82 -30.26 12.79
N TYR A 98 -24.63 -30.83 12.78
CA TYR A 98 -23.92 -31.28 13.97
C TYR A 98 -22.66 -30.44 14.22
N HIS A 99 -22.64 -29.70 15.32
CA HIS A 99 -21.47 -28.96 15.77
C HIS A 99 -20.44 -29.91 16.40
N ILE A 100 -19.28 -30.03 15.77
CA ILE A 100 -18.22 -30.95 16.21
C ILE A 100 -17.31 -30.26 17.23
N GLY A 101 -17.01 -28.97 17.04
CA GLY A 101 -16.17 -28.19 17.94
C GLY A 101 -15.54 -26.97 17.25
N THR A 102 -14.52 -26.41 17.88
CA THR A 102 -13.77 -25.25 17.37
C THR A 102 -12.37 -25.65 16.89
N LEU A 103 -11.90 -24.95 15.87
CA LEU A 103 -10.61 -25.14 15.22
C LEU A 103 -9.83 -23.83 15.35
N ASP A 104 -8.65 -23.89 15.93
CA ASP A 104 -7.73 -22.76 16.02
C ASP A 104 -6.64 -22.92 14.96
N VAL A 105 -6.61 -22.02 13.98
CA VAL A 105 -5.72 -22.09 12.82
C VAL A 105 -4.64 -21.03 12.97
N ASP A 106 -3.44 -21.47 13.33
CA ASP A 106 -2.25 -20.63 13.47
C ASP A 106 -1.33 -20.82 12.25
N VAL A 107 -1.70 -20.16 11.15
CA VAL A 107 -0.94 -20.16 9.90
C VAL A 107 -0.41 -18.75 9.67
N PRO A 108 0.89 -18.57 9.35
CA PRO A 108 1.43 -17.26 9.05
C PRO A 108 0.67 -16.68 7.86
N VAL A 109 0.14 -15.47 8.03
CA VAL A 109 -0.56 -14.74 6.97
C VAL A 109 0.42 -14.58 5.81
N ILE A 110 0.31 -15.43 4.79
CA ILE A 110 0.96 -15.20 3.50
C ILE A 110 0.20 -14.03 2.91
N SER A 111 0.66 -12.81 3.23
CA SER A 111 0.17 -11.51 2.76
C SER A 111 -0.94 -11.66 1.73
N SER A 112 -2.18 -11.87 2.20
CA SER A 112 -3.34 -11.79 1.33
C SER A 112 -3.32 -10.36 0.83
N GLU A 113 -3.12 -10.17 -0.47
CA GLU A 113 -3.33 -8.87 -1.10
C GLU A 113 -4.62 -8.29 -0.51
N PRO A 114 -4.61 -7.03 -0.04
CA PRO A 114 -5.74 -6.46 0.66
C PRO A 114 -6.98 -6.72 -0.18
N SER A 115 -7.93 -7.48 0.39
CA SER A 115 -9.16 -7.86 -0.29
C SER A 115 -9.69 -6.62 -0.98
N THR A 116 -9.63 -6.59 -2.31
CA THR A 116 -9.99 -5.40 -3.07
C THR A 116 -11.46 -5.17 -2.79
N VAL A 117 -11.75 -4.15 -1.97
CA VAL A 117 -13.11 -3.73 -1.71
C VAL A 117 -13.64 -3.26 -3.06
N VAL A 118 -14.34 -4.14 -3.77
CA VAL A 118 -14.82 -3.88 -5.13
C VAL A 118 -15.79 -2.70 -5.12
N TYR A 119 -16.58 -2.60 -4.05
CA TYR A 119 -17.52 -1.52 -3.81
C TYR A 119 -17.35 -0.98 -2.40
N GLY A 120 -16.99 0.29 -2.30
CA GLY A 120 -16.82 0.99 -1.03
C GLY A 120 -16.34 2.43 -1.27
N PRO A 121 -16.44 3.30 -0.25
CA PRO A 121 -15.85 4.62 -0.34
C PRO A 121 -14.34 4.47 -0.53
N LYS A 122 -13.82 5.00 -1.64
CA LYS A 122 -12.38 5.07 -1.87
C LYS A 122 -11.77 6.06 -0.87
N PRO A 123 -10.51 5.84 -0.44
CA PRO A 123 -9.84 6.80 0.41
C PRO A 123 -9.79 8.18 -0.26
N GLU A 124 -9.99 9.23 0.54
CA GLU A 124 -9.95 10.61 0.08
C GLU A 124 -8.54 10.95 -0.45
N ILE A 125 -8.48 11.52 -1.65
CA ILE A 125 -7.23 11.92 -2.27
C ILE A 125 -6.91 13.35 -1.82
N ASN A 126 -5.86 13.50 -1.00
CA ASN A 126 -5.38 14.80 -0.58
C ASN A 126 -4.36 15.34 -1.60
N HIS A 127 -4.61 16.53 -2.14
CA HIS A 127 -3.62 17.23 -2.96
C HIS A 127 -2.49 17.75 -2.05
N ILE A 128 -1.31 17.15 -2.16
CA ILE A 128 -0.10 17.62 -1.47
C ILE A 128 0.48 18.78 -2.27
N PHE A 129 0.28 20.00 -1.77
CA PHE A 129 0.92 21.18 -2.34
C PHE A 129 2.43 21.14 -2.10
N ARG A 130 3.17 21.75 -3.02
CA ARG A 130 4.60 21.99 -2.81
C ARG A 130 4.77 22.91 -1.60
N PRO A 131 5.78 22.68 -0.74
CA PRO A 131 6.09 23.63 0.32
C PRO A 131 6.45 24.99 -0.29
N ASP A 132 6.12 26.07 0.42
CA ASP A 132 6.49 27.41 0.01
C ASP A 132 8.02 27.53 -0.13
N GLU A 133 8.47 28.27 -1.14
CA GLU A 133 9.89 28.53 -1.31
C GLU A 133 10.39 29.38 -0.13
N LYS A 134 11.43 28.90 0.56
CA LYS A 134 12.03 29.64 1.68
C LYS A 134 12.75 30.87 1.12
N LEU A 135 12.35 32.05 1.60
CA LEU A 135 12.96 33.33 1.26
C LEU A 135 14.11 33.66 2.22
N PRO A 136 15.14 34.38 1.75
CA PRO A 136 16.30 34.66 2.58
C PRO A 136 15.94 35.68 3.64
N PRO A 137 16.60 35.63 4.82
CA PRO A 137 16.32 36.59 5.87
C PRO A 137 16.57 38.02 5.36
N ILE A 138 15.58 38.89 5.49
CA ILE A 138 15.54 40.26 4.94
C ILE A 138 16.79 41.07 5.31
N TRP A 139 17.35 40.85 6.50
CA TRP A 139 18.53 41.57 7.00
C TRP A 139 19.82 41.27 6.21
N LEU A 140 19.92 40.12 5.52
CA LEU A 140 21.10 39.77 4.72
C LEU A 140 21.20 40.56 3.40
N SER A 141 20.11 41.19 2.92
CA SER A 141 20.21 42.12 1.79
C SER A 141 21.03 43.38 2.10
N TYR A 142 21.30 43.68 3.38
CA TYR A 142 21.98 44.91 3.80
C TYR A 142 23.50 44.76 3.99
N THR A 143 24.11 43.61 3.70
CA THR A 143 25.57 43.49 3.81
C THR A 143 26.26 44.36 2.73
N PRO A 144 27.08 45.36 3.09
CA PRO A 144 27.58 46.38 2.16
C PRO A 144 28.43 45.86 0.99
N GLY A 145 29.08 44.70 1.15
CA GLY A 145 29.98 44.13 0.15
C GLY A 145 29.27 43.59 -1.10
N SER A 146 28.15 42.88 -0.91
CA SER A 146 27.38 42.29 -2.01
C SER A 146 26.52 43.32 -2.74
N THR A 147 26.00 44.32 -2.01
CA THR A 147 25.19 45.41 -2.60
C THR A 147 26.05 46.35 -3.44
N LEU A 148 27.27 46.68 -3.01
CA LEU A 148 28.16 47.58 -3.75
C LEU A 148 28.57 47.02 -5.11
N MET A 149 29.02 45.76 -5.18
CA MET A 149 29.41 45.14 -6.46
C MET A 149 28.21 44.96 -7.39
N SER A 150 27.03 44.64 -6.83
CA SER A 150 25.80 44.51 -7.61
C SER A 150 25.33 45.85 -8.18
N LEU A 151 25.43 46.94 -7.42
CA LEU A 151 25.13 48.29 -7.89
C LEU A 151 26.11 48.76 -8.98
N LEU A 152 27.41 48.48 -8.81
CA LEU A 152 28.42 48.78 -9.83
C LEU A 152 28.17 48.00 -11.12
N PHE A 153 27.78 46.72 -11.01
CA PHE A 153 27.42 45.90 -12.17
C PHE A 153 26.18 46.43 -12.88
N LEU A 154 25.10 46.75 -12.15
CA LEU A 154 23.89 47.34 -12.73
C LEU A 154 24.17 48.71 -13.38
N SER A 155 25.01 49.53 -12.76
CA SER A 155 25.45 50.81 -13.34
C SER A 155 26.23 50.58 -14.65
N SER A 156 27.05 49.54 -14.74
CA SER A 156 27.76 49.20 -15.98
C SER A 156 26.83 48.74 -17.10
N ILE A 157 25.75 48.00 -16.78
CA ILE A 157 24.71 47.61 -17.75
C ILE A 157 23.98 48.85 -18.26
N LEU A 158 23.57 49.74 -17.36
CA LEU A 158 22.91 50.99 -17.72
C LEU A 158 23.81 51.85 -18.61
N ALA A 159 25.11 51.92 -18.32
CA ALA A 159 26.07 52.64 -19.15
C ALA A 159 26.19 52.06 -20.57
N ILE A 160 26.13 50.72 -20.72
CA ILE A 160 26.12 50.05 -22.02
C ILE A 160 24.82 50.34 -22.78
N GLU A 161 23.68 50.36 -22.11
CA GLU A 161 22.38 50.72 -22.72
C GLU A 161 22.37 52.18 -23.20
N VAL A 162 22.88 53.10 -22.37
CA VAL A 162 23.08 54.52 -22.76
C VAL A 162 24.05 54.64 -23.93
N LEU A 163 25.11 53.83 -23.98
CA LEU A 163 26.03 53.81 -25.12
C LEU A 163 25.32 53.37 -26.41
N PHE A 164 24.44 52.37 -26.35
CA PHE A 164 23.65 51.95 -27.51
C PHE A 164 22.62 53.00 -27.94
N TYR A 165 22.02 53.71 -27.00
CA TYR A 165 21.17 54.86 -27.33
C TYR A 165 21.97 55.96 -28.06
N ASN A 166 23.15 56.33 -27.55
CA ASN A 166 24.01 57.31 -28.22
C ASN A 166 24.51 56.84 -29.60
N TYR A 167 24.71 55.54 -29.79
CA TYR A 167 25.00 54.95 -31.09
C TYR A 167 23.86 55.12 -32.08
N TRP A 168 22.63 54.93 -31.63
CA TRP A 168 21.47 55.14 -32.48
C TRP A 168 21.30 56.60 -32.92
N THR A 169 21.68 57.58 -32.08
CA THR A 169 21.49 58.99 -32.39
C THR A 169 22.66 59.64 -33.12
N HIS A 170 23.91 59.38 -32.70
CA HIS A 170 25.06 60.22 -33.09
C HIS A 170 26.43 59.52 -33.23
N LEU A 171 26.67 58.32 -32.67
CA LEU A 171 28.02 57.72 -32.67
C LEU A 171 28.30 56.83 -33.90
N ASN A 172 29.55 56.85 -34.36
CA ASN A 172 30.05 55.91 -35.36
C ASN A 172 30.36 54.53 -34.76
N ILE A 173 30.23 53.47 -35.57
CA ILE A 173 30.44 52.09 -35.11
C ILE A 173 31.80 51.84 -34.47
N PHE A 174 32.88 52.42 -35.00
CA PHE A 174 34.22 52.26 -34.45
C PHE A 174 34.38 52.94 -33.08
N GLN A 175 33.71 54.08 -32.85
CA GLN A 175 33.71 54.76 -31.55
C GLN A 175 32.89 53.98 -30.52
N THR A 176 31.71 53.50 -30.90
CA THR A 176 30.88 52.64 -30.06
C THR A 176 31.64 51.39 -29.65
N LEU A 177 32.36 50.76 -30.58
CA LEU A 177 33.16 49.57 -30.28
C LEU A 177 34.28 49.86 -29.28
N SER A 178 34.98 51.00 -29.40
CA SER A 178 36.01 51.40 -28.43
C SER A 178 35.46 51.68 -27.03
N TRP A 179 34.30 52.31 -26.91
CA TRP A 179 33.66 52.52 -25.60
C TRP A 179 33.09 51.22 -25.03
N LEU A 180 32.51 50.38 -25.89
CA LEU A 180 31.94 49.10 -25.51
C LEU A 180 33.01 48.14 -24.98
N THR A 181 34.22 48.11 -25.56
CA THR A 181 35.29 47.25 -25.05
C THR A 181 35.70 47.65 -23.63
N GLY A 182 35.85 48.95 -23.35
CA GLY A 182 36.14 49.45 -22.02
C GLY A 182 35.02 49.13 -21.01
N LEU A 183 33.77 49.43 -21.36
CA LEU A 183 32.62 49.12 -20.50
C LEU A 183 32.43 47.61 -20.29
N SER A 184 32.70 46.78 -21.30
CA SER A 184 32.57 45.32 -21.21
C SER A 184 33.58 44.73 -20.23
N ILE A 185 34.81 45.25 -20.16
CA ILE A 185 35.81 44.80 -19.18
C ILE A 185 35.34 45.12 -17.76
N VAL A 186 34.82 46.33 -17.53
CA VAL A 186 34.29 46.74 -16.23
C VAL A 186 33.07 45.90 -15.85
N ALA A 187 32.13 45.71 -16.76
CA ALA A 187 30.94 44.89 -16.56
C ALA A 187 31.31 43.42 -16.28
N PHE A 188 32.33 42.88 -16.95
CA PHE A 188 32.79 41.52 -16.73
C PHE A 188 33.38 41.32 -15.32
N ILE A 189 34.28 42.21 -14.88
CA ILE A 189 34.92 42.10 -13.55
C ILE A 189 33.90 42.30 -12.43
N THR A 190 33.05 43.33 -12.55
CA THR A 190 32.01 43.62 -11.54
C THR A 190 30.94 42.54 -11.52
N GLY A 191 30.53 42.04 -12.69
CA GLY A 191 29.58 40.95 -12.83
C GLY A 191 30.08 39.64 -12.23
N GLN A 192 31.30 39.21 -12.55
CA GLN A 192 31.87 37.99 -11.96
C GLN A 192 31.89 38.05 -10.43
N LYS A 193 32.24 39.21 -9.84
CA LYS A 193 32.23 39.41 -8.38
C LYS A 193 30.81 39.39 -7.81
N ALA A 194 29.88 40.14 -8.40
CA ALA A 194 28.49 40.19 -7.96
C ALA A 194 27.82 38.80 -8.01
N LEU A 195 27.99 38.06 -9.11
CA LEU A 195 27.44 36.71 -9.26
C LEU A 195 28.12 35.67 -8.36
N SER A 196 29.45 35.76 -8.18
CA SER A 196 30.17 34.88 -7.25
C SER A 196 29.70 35.07 -5.82
N ASP A 197 29.46 36.32 -5.41
CA ASP A 197 28.88 36.59 -4.10
C ASP A 197 27.49 35.98 -4.01
N VAL A 198 26.57 36.22 -4.97
CA VAL A 198 25.25 35.56 -5.09
C VAL A 198 25.35 34.03 -4.95
N GLN A 199 26.33 33.40 -5.59
CA GLN A 199 26.55 31.95 -5.53
C GLN A 199 27.04 31.49 -4.16
N LYS A 200 27.96 32.21 -3.51
CA LYS A 200 28.40 31.89 -2.13
C LYS A 200 27.22 31.92 -1.16
N TRP A 201 26.28 32.85 -1.32
CA TRP A 201 25.06 32.88 -0.50
C TRP A 201 24.20 31.62 -0.67
N ARG A 202 24.11 31.07 -1.89
CA ARG A 202 23.40 29.79 -2.15
C ARG A 202 24.09 28.61 -1.47
N LEU A 203 25.42 28.58 -1.48
CA LEU A 203 26.20 27.50 -0.88
C LEU A 203 26.15 27.52 0.65
N LEU A 204 26.02 28.70 1.27
CA LEU A 204 25.93 28.84 2.72
C LEU A 204 24.56 28.45 3.31
N GLY A 205 23.59 28.07 2.48
CA GLY A 205 22.25 27.69 2.95
C GLY A 205 21.47 28.85 3.58
N LEU A 206 21.98 30.08 3.44
CA LEU A 206 21.32 31.34 3.81
C LEU A 206 20.33 31.68 2.70
N ARG A 207 19.34 30.81 2.59
CA ARG A 207 18.25 30.86 1.63
C ARG A 207 17.02 31.45 2.26
#